data_AF-W2THH7-F1
#
_entry.id   AF-W2THH7-F1
#
_cell.length_a   1.000
_cell.length_b   1.000
_cell.length_c   1.000
_cell.angle_alpha   90.00
_cell.angle_beta   90.00
_cell.angle_gamma   90.00
#
_symmetry.space_group_name_H-M   'P 1'
#
loop_
_entity.id
_entity.type
_entity.pdbx_description
1 polymer ?
#
loop_
_entity_poly.entity_id
_entity_poly.type
_entity_poly.pdbx_seq_one_letter_code
_entity_poly.pdbx_strand_id
1 'polypeptide(L)'
;MRSVFPAVPVVANAVEAESWSAFMNEVGEFEGSSRRRFLQFCSMSCIAAAGLTAGVRRAGAAEALNLYTWSAGVDTVRRQLAAFQKATGLAVNYNNLPFAQYREAMVTKFVGQAPIDALWVSDGWLPEWADAGWIAPIDSRPELMRYNADVQDFCVQSARYKGRQYGMTYYTDYMAFLYDAEILQKAGFSEPPATWDELVSQSLKIRQMGLSNYPLMLSMAHESWTIEFMSSLVFSHGGRFVDDSGHAVMDDPRHGR
;
A
#
# COMPACT_ATOMS: atom_id res chain seq x y z
N MET A 1 -1.24 24.75 33.89
CA MET A 1 -1.12 23.34 34.31
C MET A 1 -0.03 22.71 33.46
N ARG A 2 1.25 22.84 33.81
CA ARG A 2 2.06 21.98 34.71
C ARG A 2 1.87 20.48 34.45
N SER A 3 2.83 19.94 33.71
CA SER A 3 3.19 18.53 33.58
C SER A 3 3.55 17.91 34.94
N VAL A 4 3.03 16.73 35.25
CA VAL A 4 3.53 15.88 36.35
C VAL A 4 3.38 14.42 35.95
N PHE A 5 4.50 13.75 35.67
CA PHE A 5 4.68 12.32 35.90
C PHE A 5 6.00 12.15 36.68
N PRO A 6 6.05 11.33 37.75
CA PRO A 6 7.25 11.16 38.56
C PRO A 6 8.23 10.17 37.90
N ALA A 7 9.52 10.47 38.00
CA ALA A 7 10.61 9.58 37.62
C ALA A 7 10.82 8.49 38.69
N VAL A 8 11.07 7.25 38.25
CA VAL A 8 11.49 6.11 39.09
C VAL A 8 12.93 5.71 38.68
N PRO A 9 13.82 5.35 39.62
CA PRO A 9 15.27 5.32 39.38
C PRO A 9 15.74 4.07 38.63
N VAL A 10 16.78 4.25 37.83
CA VAL A 10 17.56 3.19 37.16
C VAL A 10 18.48 2.52 38.19
N VAL A 11 18.35 1.21 38.36
CA VAL A 11 19.32 0.38 39.09
C VAL A 11 20.41 -0.03 38.12
N ALA A 12 21.62 0.50 38.31
CA ALA A 12 22.82 0.12 37.57
C ALA A 12 23.34 -1.23 38.07
N ASN A 13 23.46 -2.22 37.18
CA ASN A 13 24.12 -3.49 37.49
C ASN A 13 25.64 -3.36 37.25
N ALA A 14 26.39 -3.62 38.33
CA ALA A 14 27.84 -3.55 38.41
C ALA A 14 28.55 -4.75 37.77
N VAL A 15 28.52 -4.86 36.44
CA VAL A 15 29.25 -5.93 35.71
C VAL A 15 30.31 -5.37 34.73
N GLU A 16 30.36 -4.06 34.49
CA GLU A 16 31.29 -3.49 33.47
C GLU A 16 32.65 -3.03 34.01
N ALA A 17 32.92 -3.07 35.32
CA ALA A 17 34.18 -2.52 35.86
C ALA A 17 35.37 -3.50 35.86
N GLU A 18 35.15 -4.82 35.81
CA GLU A 18 36.23 -5.81 35.88
C GLU A 18 36.83 -6.18 34.51
N SER A 19 36.13 -5.89 33.40
CA SER A 19 36.62 -6.24 32.06
C SER A 19 37.58 -5.22 31.45
N TRP A 20 37.60 -3.98 31.95
CA TRP A 20 38.42 -2.89 31.40
C TRP A 20 39.84 -2.82 31.97
N SER A 21 40.05 -3.27 33.20
CA SER A 21 41.39 -3.36 33.81
C SER A 21 42.20 -4.55 33.28
N ALA A 22 41.52 -5.66 32.92
CA ALA A 22 42.16 -6.81 32.27
C ALA A 22 42.58 -6.51 30.82
N PHE A 23 41.76 -5.74 30.08
CA PHE A 23 42.08 -5.34 28.71
C PHE A 23 43.24 -4.33 28.64
N MET A 24 43.33 -3.38 29.58
CA MET A 24 44.40 -2.36 29.56
C MET A 24 45.77 -2.90 29.99
N ASN A 25 45.84 -4.02 30.72
CA ASN A 25 47.11 -4.66 31.08
C ASN A 25 47.69 -5.54 29.97
N GLU A 26 46.87 -6.03 29.03
CA GLU A 26 47.34 -6.90 27.92
C GLU A 26 47.82 -6.10 26.70
N VAL A 27 47.49 -4.81 26.62
CA VAL A 27 47.87 -3.91 25.51
C VAL A 27 49.21 -3.18 25.77
N GLY A 28 49.80 -3.35 26.95
CA GLY A 28 51.03 -2.66 27.37
C GLY A 28 52.36 -3.25 26.87
N GLU A 29 52.38 -4.43 26.25
CA GLU A 29 53.65 -5.11 25.92
C GLU A 29 53.72 -5.63 24.48
N PHE A 30 53.60 -4.78 23.46
CA PHE A 30 54.08 -5.14 22.11
C PHE A 30 54.59 -3.93 21.31
N GLU A 31 55.62 -3.27 21.83
CA GLU A 31 56.53 -2.51 20.98
C GLU A 31 57.50 -3.47 20.27
N GLY A 32 57.40 -3.54 18.94
CA GLY A 32 58.48 -4.04 18.08
C GLY A 32 58.47 -5.54 17.75
N SER A 33 57.60 -5.97 16.83
CA SER A 33 57.95 -7.10 15.95
C SER A 33 57.20 -7.04 14.61
N SER A 34 57.90 -7.37 13.52
CA SER A 34 57.45 -7.09 12.15
C SER A 34 56.32 -8.01 11.67
N ARG A 35 55.50 -7.49 10.74
CA ARG A 35 54.30 -8.09 10.11
C ARG A 35 54.45 -9.54 9.61
N ARG A 36 55.67 -10.06 9.48
CA ARG A 36 55.95 -11.41 8.97
C ARG A 36 55.79 -12.53 10.01
N ARG A 37 55.85 -12.23 11.32
CA ARG A 37 55.62 -13.22 12.39
C ARG A 37 54.14 -13.43 12.73
N PHE A 38 53.31 -12.40 12.55
CA PHE A 38 51.86 -12.47 12.78
C PHE A 38 51.17 -13.50 11.86
N LEU A 39 51.60 -13.60 10.61
CA LEU A 39 51.01 -14.52 9.63
C LEU A 39 51.42 -16.00 9.84
N GLN A 40 52.51 -16.29 10.56
CA GLN A 40 52.94 -17.67 10.84
C GLN A 40 52.20 -18.30 12.03
N PHE A 41 51.60 -17.50 12.92
CA PHE A 41 50.84 -18.02 14.06
C PHE A 41 49.37 -18.33 13.73
N CYS A 42 48.79 -17.68 12.72
CA CYS A 42 47.40 -17.96 12.32
C CYS A 42 47.22 -19.27 11.53
N SER A 43 48.29 -19.86 11.00
CA SER A 43 48.19 -21.05 10.15
C SER A 43 48.26 -22.41 10.88
N MET A 44 48.45 -22.45 12.21
CA MET A 44 48.56 -23.72 12.95
C MET A 44 47.53 -23.95 14.07
N SER A 45 46.58 -23.05 14.31
CA SER A 45 45.56 -23.25 15.37
C SER A 45 44.18 -23.70 14.86
N CYS A 46 43.98 -23.89 13.55
CA CYS A 46 42.65 -24.22 13.00
C CYS A 46 42.37 -25.71 12.79
N ILE A 47 43.27 -26.65 13.13
CA ILE A 47 43.06 -28.08 12.84
C ILE A 47 42.55 -28.91 14.06
N ALA A 48 42.45 -28.34 15.26
CA ALA A 48 42.05 -29.10 16.46
C ALA A 48 40.72 -28.66 17.10
N ALA A 49 39.73 -28.21 16.30
CA ALA A 49 38.37 -27.96 16.78
C ALA A 49 37.27 -28.40 15.78
N ALA A 50 37.58 -29.35 14.89
CA ALA A 50 36.66 -29.82 13.84
C ALA A 50 35.75 -30.99 14.30
N GLY A 51 35.53 -31.18 15.60
CA GLY A 51 34.94 -32.43 16.13
C GLY A 51 33.55 -32.38 16.77
N LEU A 52 33.00 -31.22 17.18
CA LEU A 52 31.82 -31.21 18.06
C LEU A 52 30.91 -29.97 17.95
N THR A 53 30.57 -29.55 16.73
CA THR A 53 29.43 -28.64 16.50
C THR A 53 28.54 -29.13 15.37
N ALA A 54 28.21 -30.43 15.40
CA ALA A 54 27.09 -30.95 14.64
C ALA A 54 25.78 -30.39 15.24
N GLY A 55 25.15 -29.46 14.54
CA GLY A 55 23.71 -29.29 14.62
C GLY A 55 23.16 -28.14 15.47
N VAL A 56 23.80 -26.96 15.50
CA VAL A 56 22.97 -25.75 15.59
C VAL A 56 22.54 -25.41 14.17
N ARG A 57 21.38 -25.94 13.76
CA ARG A 57 20.63 -25.31 12.67
C ARG A 57 20.42 -23.87 13.13
N ARG A 58 21.17 -22.90 12.57
CA ARG A 58 20.71 -21.52 12.52
C ARG A 58 19.31 -21.64 11.93
N ALA A 59 18.28 -21.42 12.74
CA ALA A 59 16.96 -21.14 12.23
C ALA A 59 17.18 -19.99 11.26
N GLY A 60 17.14 -20.25 9.96
CA GLY A 60 17.14 -19.19 8.96
C GLY A 60 16.01 -18.27 9.39
N ALA A 61 16.34 -17.02 9.71
CA ALA A 61 15.30 -16.02 9.94
C ALA A 61 14.33 -16.13 8.76
N ALA A 62 13.05 -16.36 9.06
CA ALA A 62 12.04 -16.46 8.02
C ALA A 62 12.20 -15.24 7.10
N GLU A 63 12.28 -15.47 5.80
CA GLU A 63 12.41 -14.39 4.83
C GLU A 63 11.23 -13.43 5.02
N ALA A 64 11.53 -12.12 5.06
CA ALA A 64 10.51 -11.12 5.31
C ALA A 64 9.50 -11.10 4.16
N LEU A 65 8.20 -11.06 4.50
CA LEU A 65 7.13 -10.96 3.52
C LEU A 65 7.19 -9.61 2.81
N ASN A 66 7.17 -9.61 1.49
CA ASN A 66 7.17 -8.41 0.66
C ASN A 66 5.73 -7.98 0.36
N LEU A 67 5.31 -6.91 1.03
CA LEU A 67 4.00 -6.28 0.84
C LEU A 67 4.17 -5.00 0.02
N TYR A 68 3.42 -4.89 -1.09
CA TYR A 68 3.39 -3.69 -1.94
C TYR A 68 2.04 -2.99 -1.88
N THR A 69 2.01 -1.72 -1.47
CA THR A 69 0.78 -0.91 -1.41
C THR A 69 1.01 0.46 -2.04
N TRP A 70 -0.09 1.14 -2.39
CA TRP A 70 -0.02 2.58 -2.62
C TRP A 70 -0.26 3.36 -1.31
N SER A 71 0.05 4.65 -1.33
CA SER A 71 -0.12 5.55 -0.20
C SER A 71 -1.60 5.81 0.10
N ALA A 72 -2.22 4.99 0.94
CA ALA A 72 -3.52 5.25 1.56
C ALA A 72 -3.52 4.79 3.02
N GLY A 73 -3.89 5.67 3.96
CA GLY A 73 -3.93 5.30 5.39
C GLY A 73 -2.61 4.75 5.93
N VAL A 74 -1.46 5.25 5.46
CA VAL A 74 -0.11 4.71 5.70
C VAL A 74 0.16 4.39 7.18
N ASP A 75 -0.22 5.28 8.09
CA ASP A 75 -0.01 5.05 9.53
C ASP A 75 -0.91 3.95 10.09
N THR A 76 -2.12 3.78 9.55
CA THR A 76 -3.00 2.66 9.89
C THR A 76 -2.39 1.34 9.43
N VAL A 77 -1.90 1.28 8.19
CA VAL A 77 -1.22 0.08 7.66
C VAL A 77 0.01 -0.26 8.51
N ARG A 78 0.85 0.74 8.83
CA ARG A 78 2.02 0.55 9.70
C ARG A 78 1.65 0.00 11.08
N ARG A 79 0.57 0.50 11.71
CA ARG A 79 0.10 -0.02 12.99
C ARG A 79 -0.39 -1.47 12.89
N GLN A 80 -1.13 -1.80 11.83
CA GLN A 80 -1.60 -3.17 11.57
C GLN A 80 -0.43 -4.13 11.32
N LEU A 81 0.56 -3.71 10.53
CA LEU A 81 1.78 -4.49 10.29
C LEU A 81 2.57 -4.68 11.59
N ALA A 82 2.73 -3.64 12.41
CA ALA A 82 3.39 -3.79 13.72
C ALA A 82 2.67 -4.81 14.62
N ALA A 83 1.33 -4.80 14.66
CA ALA A 83 0.55 -5.78 15.39
C ALA A 83 0.70 -7.19 14.81
N PHE A 84 0.67 -7.34 13.48
CA PHE A 84 0.88 -8.59 12.77
C PHE A 84 2.27 -9.19 13.06
N GLN A 85 3.33 -8.41 12.91
CA GLN A 85 4.71 -8.87 13.17
C GLN A 85 4.88 -9.27 14.64
N LYS A 86 4.27 -8.53 15.59
CA LYS A 86 4.30 -8.89 17.01
C LYS A 86 3.54 -10.19 17.31
N ALA A 87 2.40 -10.43 16.64
CA ALA A 87 1.58 -11.60 16.87
C ALA A 87 2.13 -12.88 16.21
N THR A 88 2.82 -12.74 15.08
CA THR A 88 3.26 -13.88 14.25
C THR A 88 4.77 -14.13 14.30
N GLY A 89 5.57 -13.12 14.65
CA GLY A 89 7.03 -13.16 14.52
C GLY A 89 7.54 -13.06 13.08
N LEU A 90 6.66 -12.94 12.09
CA LEU A 90 7.03 -12.77 10.68
C LEU A 90 7.44 -11.31 10.44
N ALA A 91 8.56 -11.08 9.79
CA ALA A 91 8.96 -9.75 9.34
C ALA A 91 8.22 -9.38 8.04
N VAL A 92 7.94 -8.09 7.84
CA VAL A 92 7.29 -7.56 6.64
C VAL A 92 8.11 -6.41 6.06
N ASN A 93 8.55 -6.57 4.81
CA ASN A 93 9.08 -5.51 3.99
C ASN A 93 7.92 -4.70 3.40
N TYR A 94 7.61 -3.57 4.02
CA TYR A 94 6.53 -2.69 3.58
C TYR A 94 6.98 -1.71 2.49
N ASN A 95 6.57 -1.98 1.26
CA ASN A 95 6.84 -1.14 0.09
C ASN A 95 5.62 -0.28 -0.21
N ASN A 96 5.75 1.03 -0.06
CA ASN A 96 4.65 1.98 -0.22
C ASN A 96 4.98 3.04 -1.27
N LEU A 97 4.18 3.16 -2.33
CA LEU A 97 4.40 4.09 -3.45
C LEU A 97 3.23 5.08 -3.62
N PRO A 98 3.44 6.28 -4.17
CA PRO A 98 2.33 7.13 -4.60
C PRO A 98 1.41 6.41 -5.61
N PHE A 99 0.09 6.58 -5.50
CA PHE A 99 -0.90 5.90 -6.35
C PHE A 99 -0.60 6.05 -7.84
N ALA A 100 -0.32 7.27 -8.30
CA ALA A 100 0.01 7.57 -9.70
C ALA A 100 1.22 6.78 -10.23
N GLN A 101 2.17 6.43 -9.37
CA GLN A 101 3.37 5.67 -9.77
C GLN A 101 3.22 4.17 -9.53
N TYR A 102 2.17 3.74 -8.83
CA TYR A 102 2.06 2.37 -8.32
C TYR A 102 1.92 1.35 -9.45
N ARG A 103 1.02 1.59 -10.41
CA ARG A 103 0.77 0.65 -11.52
C ARG A 103 2.04 0.37 -12.31
N GLU A 104 2.73 1.40 -12.80
CA GLU A 104 3.95 1.25 -13.61
C GLU A 104 5.09 0.57 -12.83
N ALA A 105 5.24 0.92 -11.56
CA ALA A 105 6.22 0.30 -10.67
C ALA A 105 5.93 -1.20 -10.47
N MET A 106 4.66 -1.57 -10.30
CA MET A 106 4.26 -2.97 -10.16
C MET A 106 4.44 -3.76 -11.45
N VAL A 107 4.06 -3.20 -12.61
CA VAL A 107 4.31 -3.84 -13.92
C VAL A 107 5.81 -4.12 -14.12
N THR A 108 6.67 -3.14 -13.82
CA THR A 108 8.13 -3.31 -13.89
C THR A 108 8.61 -4.45 -12.97
N LYS A 109 8.06 -4.55 -11.76
CA LYS A 109 8.38 -5.60 -10.80
C LYS A 109 7.90 -6.98 -11.23
N PHE A 110 6.71 -7.09 -11.82
CA PHE A 110 6.20 -8.35 -12.35
C PHE A 110 7.07 -8.87 -13.49
N VAL A 111 7.40 -8.01 -14.46
CA VAL A 111 8.28 -8.34 -15.59
C VAL A 111 9.68 -8.71 -15.10
N GLY A 112 10.19 -7.98 -14.10
CA GLY A 112 11.47 -8.26 -13.47
C GLY A 112 11.46 -9.43 -12.47
N GLN A 113 10.32 -10.10 -12.27
CA GLN A 113 10.15 -11.21 -11.33
C GLN A 113 10.62 -10.88 -9.90
N ALA A 114 10.38 -9.66 -9.45
CA ALA A 114 10.69 -9.25 -8.09
C ALA A 114 9.89 -10.11 -7.09
N PRO A 115 10.44 -10.41 -5.89
CA PRO A 115 9.69 -11.12 -4.85
C PRO A 115 8.52 -10.26 -4.36
N ILE A 116 7.30 -10.78 -4.50
CA ILE A 116 6.04 -10.15 -4.10
C ILE A 116 5.19 -11.24 -3.43
N ASP A 117 4.93 -11.09 -2.14
CA ASP A 117 4.12 -12.04 -1.37
C ASP A 117 2.66 -11.58 -1.28
N ALA A 118 2.47 -10.27 -1.13
CA ALA A 118 1.16 -9.64 -1.12
C ALA A 118 1.23 -8.24 -1.76
N LEU A 119 0.13 -7.81 -2.34
CA LEU A 119 0.01 -6.51 -2.97
C LEU A 119 -1.42 -6.00 -2.93
N TRP A 120 -1.59 -4.70 -3.04
CA TRP A 120 -2.89 -4.13 -3.36
C TRP A 120 -3.13 -4.15 -4.87
N VAL A 121 -4.38 -4.40 -5.25
CA VAL A 121 -4.80 -4.48 -6.65
C VAL A 121 -6.01 -3.57 -6.80
N SER A 122 -5.95 -2.61 -7.72
CA SER A 122 -7.14 -1.88 -8.15
C SER A 122 -7.95 -2.79 -9.08
N ASP A 123 -9.26 -2.75 -8.90
CA ASP A 123 -10.27 -3.31 -9.79
C ASP A 123 -10.04 -2.95 -11.28
N GLY A 124 -9.62 -1.72 -11.58
CA GLY A 124 -9.30 -1.27 -12.94
C GLY A 124 -8.07 -1.94 -13.56
N TRP A 125 -7.12 -2.45 -12.77
CA TRP A 125 -5.90 -3.12 -13.27
C TRP A 125 -5.96 -4.64 -13.16
N LEU A 126 -6.90 -5.15 -12.38
CA LEU A 126 -7.05 -6.58 -12.10
C LEU A 126 -7.20 -7.42 -13.38
N PRO A 127 -8.05 -7.07 -14.37
CA PRO A 127 -8.17 -7.86 -15.61
C PRO A 127 -6.83 -8.02 -16.34
N GLU A 128 -6.08 -6.93 -16.48
CA GLU A 128 -4.77 -6.92 -17.12
C GLU A 128 -3.78 -7.83 -16.40
N TRP A 129 -3.67 -7.66 -15.07
CA TRP A 129 -2.69 -8.40 -14.27
C TRP A 129 -3.04 -9.88 -14.16
N ALA A 130 -4.33 -10.21 -14.13
CA ALA A 130 -4.83 -11.58 -14.14
C ALA A 130 -4.58 -12.27 -15.49
N ASP A 131 -4.82 -11.59 -16.62
CA ASP A 131 -4.55 -12.14 -17.95
C ASP A 131 -3.06 -12.32 -18.23
N ALA A 132 -2.22 -11.41 -17.73
CA ALA A 132 -0.77 -11.55 -17.78
C ALA A 132 -0.22 -12.67 -16.87
N GLY A 133 -1.04 -13.22 -15.97
CA GLY A 133 -0.64 -14.27 -15.03
C GLY A 133 0.26 -13.76 -13.89
N TRP A 134 0.27 -12.45 -13.62
CA TRP A 134 1.11 -11.85 -12.58
C TRP A 134 0.53 -11.98 -11.17
N ILE A 135 -0.80 -12.16 -11.06
CA ILE A 135 -1.48 -12.34 -9.77
C ILE A 135 -2.19 -13.69 -9.73
N ALA A 136 -2.11 -14.35 -8.57
CA ALA A 136 -2.74 -15.63 -8.35
C ALA A 136 -4.18 -15.44 -7.81
N PRO A 137 -5.15 -16.20 -8.32
CA PRO A 137 -6.49 -16.23 -7.77
C PRO A 137 -6.53 -16.96 -6.43
N ILE A 138 -7.48 -16.57 -5.59
CA ILE A 138 -7.64 -17.04 -4.21
C ILE A 138 -8.82 -17.99 -4.01
N ASP A 139 -9.51 -18.41 -5.08
CA ASP A 139 -10.71 -19.27 -5.00
C ASP A 139 -10.49 -20.54 -4.15
N SER A 140 -9.27 -21.10 -4.21
CA SER A 140 -8.89 -22.33 -3.50
C SER A 140 -8.43 -22.08 -2.05
N ARG A 141 -8.65 -20.88 -1.51
CA ARG A 141 -8.19 -20.43 -0.19
C ARG A 141 -9.39 -20.00 0.68
N PRO A 142 -10.18 -20.94 1.24
CA PRO A 142 -11.34 -20.61 2.08
C PRO A 142 -11.01 -19.66 3.25
N GLU A 143 -9.80 -19.76 3.80
CA GLU A 143 -9.28 -18.92 4.86
C GLU A 143 -9.13 -17.43 4.47
N LEU A 144 -8.98 -17.15 3.17
CA LEU A 144 -8.99 -15.80 2.61
C LEU A 144 -10.41 -15.40 2.18
N MET A 145 -11.13 -16.32 1.55
CA MET A 145 -12.49 -16.06 1.06
C MET A 145 -13.49 -15.70 2.15
N ARG A 146 -13.29 -16.18 3.39
CA ARG A 146 -14.15 -15.82 4.53
C ARG A 146 -14.25 -14.32 4.78
N TYR A 147 -13.21 -13.54 4.43
CA TYR A 147 -13.22 -12.09 4.61
C TYR A 147 -14.13 -11.37 3.61
N ASN A 148 -14.53 -12.03 2.53
CA ASN A 148 -15.49 -11.48 1.58
C ASN A 148 -16.95 -11.66 2.03
N ALA A 149 -17.21 -12.39 3.12
CA ALA A 149 -18.58 -12.57 3.64
C ALA A 149 -19.13 -11.32 4.34
N ASP A 150 -18.26 -10.47 4.86
CA ASP A 150 -18.62 -9.29 5.67
C ASP A 150 -18.56 -7.97 4.85
N VAL A 151 -18.40 -8.05 3.53
CA VAL A 151 -18.28 -6.88 2.65
C VAL A 151 -19.44 -6.82 1.66
N GLN A 152 -19.72 -5.62 1.15
CA GLN A 152 -20.79 -5.41 0.17
C GLN A 152 -20.50 -6.17 -1.13
N ASP A 153 -21.56 -6.68 -1.78
CA ASP A 153 -21.44 -7.54 -2.96
C ASP A 153 -20.61 -6.92 -4.08
N PHE A 154 -20.76 -5.62 -4.33
CA PHE A 154 -20.01 -4.93 -5.39
C PHE A 154 -18.49 -4.97 -5.15
N CYS A 155 -18.03 -4.96 -3.90
CA CYS A 155 -16.62 -5.08 -3.55
C CYS A 155 -16.08 -6.48 -3.84
N VAL A 156 -16.90 -7.51 -3.64
CA VAL A 156 -16.52 -8.89 -3.95
C VAL A 156 -16.44 -9.06 -5.46
N GLN A 157 -17.44 -8.55 -6.19
CA GLN A 157 -17.49 -8.65 -7.65
C GLN A 157 -16.35 -7.87 -8.34
N SER A 158 -15.95 -6.71 -7.83
CA SER A 158 -14.84 -5.92 -8.41
C SER A 158 -13.48 -6.64 -8.34
N ALA A 159 -13.34 -7.59 -7.41
CA ALA A 159 -12.17 -8.45 -7.30
C ALA A 159 -12.29 -9.79 -8.06
N ARG A 160 -13.30 -9.94 -8.95
CA ARG A 160 -13.50 -11.12 -9.79
C ARG A 160 -13.16 -10.86 -11.25
N TYR A 161 -12.55 -11.85 -11.88
CA TYR A 161 -12.27 -11.83 -13.31
C TYR A 161 -12.33 -13.22 -13.92
N LYS A 162 -12.97 -13.34 -15.09
CA LYS A 162 -13.20 -14.62 -15.80
C LYS A 162 -13.69 -15.75 -14.88
N GLY A 163 -14.62 -15.42 -13.98
CA GLY A 163 -15.26 -16.35 -13.05
C GLY A 163 -14.48 -16.63 -11.76
N ARG A 164 -13.26 -16.12 -11.61
CA ARG A 164 -12.34 -16.38 -10.49
C ARG A 164 -12.20 -15.17 -9.57
N GLN A 165 -11.98 -15.41 -8.28
CA GLN A 165 -11.68 -14.39 -7.28
C GLN A 165 -10.17 -14.17 -7.19
N TYR A 166 -9.72 -12.92 -7.34
CA TYR A 166 -8.29 -12.55 -7.30
C TYR A 166 -7.85 -11.83 -6.03
N GLY A 167 -8.77 -11.52 -5.13
CA GLY A 167 -8.43 -10.88 -3.87
C GLY A 167 -9.56 -10.84 -2.86
N MET A 168 -9.17 -10.54 -1.62
CA MET A 168 -10.07 -10.14 -0.55
C MET A 168 -10.18 -8.61 -0.53
N THR A 169 -11.37 -8.08 -0.25
CA THR A 169 -11.56 -6.64 -0.14
C THR A 169 -10.87 -6.11 1.11
N TYR A 170 -9.90 -5.20 0.93
CA TYR A 170 -9.21 -4.55 2.05
C TYR A 170 -9.88 -3.23 2.45
N TYR A 171 -10.21 -2.40 1.46
CA TYR A 171 -11.09 -1.25 1.60
C TYR A 171 -11.80 -1.00 0.27
N THR A 172 -12.81 -0.13 0.29
CA THR A 172 -13.45 0.41 -0.91
C THR A 172 -13.63 1.92 -0.74
N ASP A 173 -13.71 2.63 -1.84
CA ASP A 173 -14.25 3.97 -1.92
C ASP A 173 -15.44 3.99 -2.89
N TYR A 174 -16.14 5.12 -2.93
CA TYR A 174 -17.18 5.41 -3.90
C TYR A 174 -17.17 6.92 -4.15
N MET A 175 -17.57 7.32 -5.35
CA MET A 175 -17.66 8.73 -5.70
C MET A 175 -19.00 9.30 -5.19
N ALA A 176 -18.93 10.44 -4.50
CA ALA A 176 -20.10 11.17 -4.03
C ALA A 176 -20.06 12.61 -4.55
N PHE A 177 -21.23 13.16 -4.83
CA PHE A 177 -21.37 14.58 -5.16
C PHE A 177 -21.34 15.41 -3.87
N LEU A 178 -20.34 16.28 -3.73
CA LEU A 178 -20.17 17.18 -2.61
C LEU A 178 -20.51 18.61 -3.05
N TYR A 179 -21.22 19.34 -2.20
CA TYR A 179 -21.64 20.72 -2.47
C TYR A 179 -21.48 21.61 -1.25
N ASP A 180 -21.36 22.91 -1.48
CA ASP A 180 -21.37 23.94 -0.44
C ASP A 180 -22.79 24.47 -0.26
N ALA A 181 -23.43 24.04 0.84
CA ALA A 181 -24.82 24.41 1.13
C ALA A 181 -24.99 25.92 1.39
N GLU A 182 -23.98 26.59 1.94
CA GLU A 182 -24.05 28.03 2.22
C GLU A 182 -24.00 28.84 0.92
N ILE A 183 -23.14 28.45 -0.02
CA ILE A 183 -23.09 29.05 -1.36
C ILE A 183 -24.41 28.85 -2.10
N LEU A 184 -25.00 27.65 -2.06
CA LEU A 184 -26.30 27.38 -2.67
C LEU A 184 -27.40 28.28 -2.08
N GLN A 185 -27.46 28.39 -0.75
CA GLN A 185 -28.45 29.23 -0.08
C GLN A 185 -28.26 30.72 -0.41
N LYS A 186 -27.02 31.22 -0.42
CA LYS A 186 -26.69 32.60 -0.85
C LYS A 186 -27.06 32.86 -2.31
N ALA A 187 -26.98 31.84 -3.17
CA ALA A 187 -27.43 31.91 -4.56
C ALA A 187 -28.95 31.75 -4.71
N GLY A 188 -29.69 31.54 -3.61
CA GLY A 188 -31.14 31.42 -3.57
C GLY A 188 -31.67 30.03 -3.94
N PHE A 189 -30.88 28.98 -3.78
CA PHE A 189 -31.31 27.59 -3.95
C PHE A 189 -31.51 26.93 -2.59
N SER A 190 -32.63 26.22 -2.42
CA SER A 190 -32.94 25.48 -1.19
C SER A 190 -32.41 24.04 -1.18
N GLU A 191 -32.11 23.50 -2.36
CA GLU A 191 -31.70 22.09 -2.54
C GLU A 191 -30.48 22.02 -3.49
N PRO A 192 -29.61 21.00 -3.35
CA PRO A 192 -28.57 20.71 -4.33
C PRO A 192 -29.18 20.30 -5.69
N PRO A 193 -28.41 20.38 -6.79
CA PRO A 193 -28.89 19.99 -8.10
C PRO A 193 -29.15 18.48 -8.16
N ALA A 194 -30.31 18.09 -8.70
CA ALA A 194 -30.70 16.70 -8.94
C ALA A 194 -30.37 16.23 -10.37
N THR A 195 -30.10 17.16 -11.28
CA THR A 195 -29.77 16.89 -12.69
C THR A 195 -28.54 17.67 -13.15
N TRP A 196 -27.92 17.24 -14.25
CA TRP A 196 -26.79 17.96 -14.85
C TRP A 196 -27.18 19.35 -15.34
N ASP A 197 -28.39 19.52 -15.89
CA ASP A 197 -28.90 20.83 -16.30
C ASP A 197 -29.06 21.77 -15.11
N GLU A 198 -29.56 21.26 -13.98
CA GLU A 198 -29.63 22.01 -12.73
C GLU A 198 -28.23 22.35 -12.23
N LEU A 199 -27.28 21.40 -12.25
CA LEU A 199 -25.90 21.65 -11.84
C LEU A 199 -25.29 22.81 -12.65
N VAL A 200 -25.41 22.76 -13.97
CA VAL A 200 -24.90 23.83 -14.86
C VAL A 200 -25.59 25.16 -14.56
N SER A 201 -26.91 25.17 -14.47
CA SER A 201 -27.71 26.37 -14.17
C SER A 201 -27.33 27.00 -12.83
N GLN A 202 -27.26 26.20 -11.77
CA GLN A 202 -26.88 26.64 -10.42
C GLN A 202 -25.43 27.16 -10.40
N SER A 203 -24.49 26.43 -11.00
CA SER A 203 -23.08 26.86 -11.10
C SER A 203 -22.93 28.19 -11.84
N LEU A 204 -23.63 28.38 -12.95
CA LEU A 204 -23.59 29.65 -13.70
C LEU A 204 -24.13 30.82 -12.88
N LYS A 205 -25.24 30.62 -12.15
CA LYS A 205 -25.80 31.65 -11.26
C LYS A 205 -24.85 32.02 -10.13
N ILE A 206 -24.25 31.02 -9.47
CA ILE A 206 -23.24 31.21 -8.41
C ILE A 206 -22.07 32.09 -8.92
N ARG A 207 -21.59 31.81 -10.14
CA ARG A 207 -20.52 32.60 -10.76
C ARG A 207 -20.96 34.02 -11.10
N GLN A 208 -22.16 34.21 -11.65
CA GLN A 208 -22.70 35.53 -11.97
C GLN A 208 -22.87 36.41 -10.72
N MET A 209 -23.21 35.82 -9.59
CA MET A 209 -23.31 36.52 -8.29
C MET A 209 -21.95 36.78 -7.64
N GLY A 210 -20.85 36.31 -8.23
CA GLY A 210 -19.50 36.47 -7.67
C GLY A 210 -19.27 35.65 -6.40
N LEU A 211 -20.10 34.64 -6.11
CA LEU A 211 -19.99 33.82 -4.90
C LEU A 211 -18.87 32.78 -5.00
N SER A 212 -18.54 32.31 -6.21
CA SER A 212 -17.37 31.49 -6.48
C SER A 212 -16.87 31.69 -7.92
N ASN A 213 -15.55 31.76 -8.09
CA ASN A 213 -14.92 31.79 -9.41
C ASN A 213 -14.95 30.42 -10.11
N TYR A 214 -14.97 29.34 -9.32
CA TYR A 214 -14.96 27.94 -9.78
C TYR A 214 -16.08 27.18 -9.06
N PRO A 215 -17.34 27.34 -9.51
CA PRO A 215 -18.51 26.73 -8.87
C PRO A 215 -18.66 25.23 -9.15
N LEU A 216 -17.80 24.65 -9.99
CA LEU A 216 -17.72 23.24 -10.31
C LEU A 216 -16.24 22.86 -10.45
N MET A 217 -15.83 21.77 -9.81
CA MET A 217 -14.48 21.24 -9.89
C MET A 217 -14.53 19.83 -10.47
N LEU A 218 -13.84 19.63 -11.58
CA LEU A 218 -13.77 18.35 -12.30
C LEU A 218 -12.32 17.88 -12.35
N SER A 219 -12.08 16.62 -12.01
CA SER A 219 -10.75 16.02 -12.10
C SER A 219 -10.49 15.59 -13.55
N MET A 220 -9.80 16.44 -14.31
CA MET A 220 -9.57 16.25 -15.76
C MET A 220 -8.12 15.88 -16.11
N ALA A 221 -7.23 15.76 -15.11
CA ALA A 221 -5.84 15.38 -15.38
C ALA A 221 -5.73 13.86 -15.63
N HIS A 222 -4.78 13.48 -16.49
CA HIS A 222 -4.44 12.09 -16.74
C HIS A 222 -4.13 11.39 -15.41
N GLU A 223 -4.67 10.18 -15.22
CA GLU A 223 -4.58 9.40 -13.95
C GLU A 223 -5.22 10.06 -12.72
N SER A 224 -6.02 11.11 -12.89
CA SER A 224 -6.76 11.76 -11.79
C SER A 224 -8.26 11.54 -11.92
N TRP A 225 -8.74 10.35 -11.56
CA TRP A 225 -10.17 10.04 -11.42
C TRP A 225 -11.08 10.44 -12.62
N THR A 226 -10.49 10.69 -13.79
CA THR A 226 -11.19 11.26 -14.94
C THR A 226 -12.12 10.23 -15.55
N ILE A 227 -11.72 8.95 -15.53
CA ILE A 227 -12.58 7.88 -16.06
C ILE A 227 -13.83 7.71 -15.20
N GLU A 228 -13.76 7.93 -13.89
CA GLU A 228 -14.87 7.87 -12.94
C GLU A 228 -15.85 9.01 -13.18
N PHE A 229 -15.34 10.22 -13.41
CA PHE A 229 -16.17 11.35 -13.79
C PHE A 229 -16.84 11.15 -15.16
N MET A 230 -16.07 10.72 -16.16
CA MET A 230 -16.60 10.42 -17.49
C MET A 230 -17.64 9.28 -17.44
N SER A 231 -17.40 8.25 -16.63
CA SER A 231 -18.35 7.15 -16.40
C SER A 231 -19.64 7.66 -15.79
N SER A 232 -19.53 8.52 -14.78
CA SER A 232 -20.69 9.13 -14.14
C SER A 232 -21.52 9.93 -15.15
N LEU A 233 -20.87 10.71 -16.02
CA LEU A 233 -21.56 11.45 -17.10
C LEU A 233 -22.22 10.52 -18.11
N VAL A 234 -21.49 9.55 -18.66
CA VAL A 234 -22.01 8.62 -19.69
C VAL A 234 -23.18 7.82 -19.15
N PHE A 235 -23.02 7.13 -18.02
CA PHE A 235 -24.07 6.27 -17.47
C PHE A 235 -25.28 7.06 -16.97
N SER A 236 -25.10 8.27 -16.43
CA SER A 236 -26.24 9.12 -16.00
C SER A 236 -27.09 9.64 -17.17
N HIS A 237 -26.54 9.69 -18.39
CA HIS A 237 -27.30 10.01 -19.61
C HIS A 237 -27.87 8.76 -20.29
N GLY A 238 -27.80 7.59 -19.64
CA GLY A 238 -28.25 6.31 -20.20
C GLY A 238 -27.27 5.70 -21.18
N GLY A 239 -26.02 6.15 -21.14
CA GLY A 239 -25.01 5.79 -22.11
C GLY A 239 -24.12 4.61 -21.75
N ARG A 240 -23.22 4.26 -22.66
CA ARG A 240 -22.25 3.16 -22.46
C ARG A 240 -20.95 3.33 -23.25
N PHE A 241 -19.85 2.81 -22.69
CA PHE A 241 -18.54 2.81 -23.37
C PHE A 241 -18.36 1.66 -24.36
N VAL A 242 -18.96 0.50 -24.07
CA VAL A 242 -18.87 -0.72 -24.87
C VAL A 242 -20.25 -1.32 -25.12
N ASP A 243 -20.41 -2.04 -26.22
CA ASP A 243 -21.61 -2.86 -26.49
C ASP A 243 -21.59 -4.18 -25.71
N ASP A 244 -22.65 -4.98 -25.85
CA ASP A 244 -22.80 -6.27 -25.16
C ASP A 244 -21.78 -7.33 -25.62
N SER A 245 -21.10 -7.07 -26.75
CA SER A 245 -20.02 -7.90 -27.28
C SER A 245 -18.63 -7.41 -26.85
N GLY A 246 -18.55 -6.31 -26.11
CA GLY A 246 -17.30 -5.71 -25.64
C GLY A 246 -16.60 -4.79 -26.64
N HIS A 247 -17.25 -4.44 -27.76
CA HIS A 247 -16.69 -3.47 -28.70
C HIS A 247 -16.91 -2.04 -28.19
N ALA A 248 -15.89 -1.19 -28.31
CA ALA A 248 -16.02 0.23 -28.00
C ALA A 248 -17.07 0.90 -28.90
N VAL A 249 -18.00 1.63 -28.30
CA VAL A 249 -19.05 2.39 -29.01
C VAL A 249 -18.96 3.89 -28.80
N MET A 250 -17.92 4.36 -28.11
CA MET A 250 -17.71 5.78 -27.79
C MET A 250 -17.72 6.70 -29.02
N ASP A 251 -17.26 6.17 -30.16
CA ASP A 251 -17.21 6.90 -31.44
C ASP A 251 -18.45 6.66 -32.33
N ASP A 252 -19.42 5.85 -31.89
CA ASP A 252 -20.62 5.56 -32.68
C ASP A 252 -21.77 6.53 -32.34
N PRO A 253 -22.09 7.51 -33.20
CA PRO A 253 -23.15 8.49 -32.92
C PRO A 253 -24.57 7.88 -32.83
N ARG A 254 -24.76 6.59 -33.16
CA ARG A 254 -26.03 5.87 -33.04
C ARG A 254 -26.11 4.98 -31.81
N HIS A 255 -24.99 4.49 -31.30
CA HIS A 255 -24.94 3.49 -30.21
C HIS A 255 -24.14 3.93 -28.97
N GLY A 256 -23.31 4.96 -29.08
CA GLY A 256 -22.58 5.64 -28.01
C GLY A 256 -23.31 6.90 -27.54
N ARG A 257 -24.59 6.73 -27.16
CA ARG A 257 -25.20 7.68 -26.23
C ARG A 257 -24.68 7.39 -24.83
#